data_AF-A0A8S2SAC0-F1
#
_entry.id   AF-A0A8S2SAC0-F1
#
_cell.length_a   1.000
_cell.length_b   1.000
_cell.length_c   1.000
_cell.angle_alpha   90.00
_cell.angle_beta   90.00
_cell.angle_gamma   90.00
#
_symmetry.space_group_name_H-M   'P 1'
#
loop_
_entity.id
_entity.type
_entity.pdbx_description
1 polymer ?
#
loop_
_entity_poly.entity_id
_entity_poly.type
_entity_poly.pdbx_seq_one_letter_code
_entity_poly.pdbx_strand_id
1 'polypeptide(L)'
;IRVMECDLCSLNSVRAFVKMYNEEEDRLDILICNAGLGWSPPVLTKDGFNSVMQANYLGHFLLTNLLIDKLKKCRPSRIINVSSELHKGN
;
A
#
# COMPACT_ATOMS: atom_id res chain seq x y z
N ILE A 1 9.68 -3.71 -17.36
CA ILE A 1 8.64 -3.85 -16.31
C ILE A 1 9.23 -4.73 -15.24
N ARG A 2 9.15 -4.31 -13.98
CA ARG A 2 9.68 -5.04 -12.84
C ARG A 2 8.53 -5.40 -11.91
N VAL A 3 8.56 -6.61 -11.36
CA VAL A 3 7.55 -7.12 -10.42
C VAL A 3 8.24 -7.42 -9.10
N MET A 4 7.62 -7.00 -8.01
CA MET A 4 8.03 -7.29 -6.64
C MET A 4 6.78 -7.72 -5.86
N GLU A 5 6.94 -8.67 -4.95
CA GLU A 5 5.86 -9.10 -4.07
C GLU A 5 5.49 -8.00 -3.06
N CYS A 6 4.20 -7.73 -2.90
CA CYS A 6 3.68 -6.83 -1.88
C CYS A 6 2.24 -7.26 -1.54
N ASP A 7 2.10 -8.02 -0.46
CA ASP A 7 0.80 -8.42 0.09
C ASP A 7 0.35 -7.40 1.16
N LEU A 8 -0.68 -6.61 0.84
CA LEU A 8 -1.22 -5.60 1.75
C LEU A 8 -1.95 -6.21 2.97
N CYS A 9 -2.30 -7.50 2.94
CA CYS A 9 -2.80 -8.25 4.09
C CYS A 9 -1.70 -8.76 5.03
N SER A 10 -0.43 -8.39 4.78
CA SER A 10 0.73 -8.72 5.60
C SER A 10 1.62 -7.50 5.79
N LEU A 11 1.61 -6.90 6.98
CA LEU A 11 2.46 -5.73 7.26
C LEU A 11 3.95 -6.06 7.14
N ASN A 12 4.33 -7.32 7.37
CA ASN A 12 5.68 -7.81 7.12
C ASN A 12 6.02 -7.86 5.63
N SER A 13 5.09 -8.27 4.76
CA SER A 13 5.28 -8.23 3.30
C SER A 13 5.47 -6.79 2.81
N VAL A 14 4.68 -5.84 3.31
CA VAL A 14 4.84 -4.40 2.99
C VAL A 14 6.23 -3.88 3.37
N ARG A 15 6.73 -4.23 4.57
CA ARG A 15 8.09 -3.83 4.99
C ARG A 15 9.18 -4.47 4.13
N ALA A 16 9.02 -5.74 3.79
CA ALA A 16 9.96 -6.45 2.92
C ALA A 16 10.00 -5.83 1.52
N PHE A 17 8.83 -5.55 0.93
CA PHE A 17 8.71 -4.83 -0.34
C PHE A 17 9.46 -3.49 -0.30
N VAL A 18 9.18 -2.63 0.70
CA VAL A 18 9.82 -1.31 0.77
C VAL A 18 11.33 -1.42 0.97
N LYS A 19 11.80 -2.40 1.74
CA LYS A 19 13.23 -2.67 1.87
C LYS A 19 13.86 -2.98 0.51
N MET A 20 13.33 -3.96 -0.22
CA MET A 20 13.84 -4.33 -1.55
C MET A 20 13.76 -3.16 -2.54
N TYR A 21 12.62 -2.47 -2.58
CA TYR A 21 12.45 -1.29 -3.44
C TYR A 21 13.46 -0.19 -3.10
N ASN A 22 13.80 0.00 -1.82
CA ASN A 22 14.79 0.99 -1.42
C ASN A 22 16.22 0.61 -1.74
N GLU A 23 16.55 -0.67 -1.74
CA GLU A 23 17.88 -1.18 -2.10
C GLU A 23 18.13 -1.10 -3.61
N GLU A 24 17.07 -1.16 -4.42
CA GLU A 24 17.23 -1.39 -5.85
C GLU A 24 16.73 -0.27 -6.76
N GLU A 25 15.86 0.61 -6.28
CA GLU A 25 15.32 1.71 -7.08
C GLU A 25 15.68 3.05 -6.45
N ASP A 26 16.42 3.92 -7.14
CA ASP A 26 16.85 5.19 -6.55
C ASP A 26 15.73 6.23 -6.45
N ARG A 27 14.67 6.08 -7.25
CA ARG A 27 13.68 7.14 -7.48
C ARG A 27 12.24 6.60 -7.42
N LEU A 28 11.35 7.38 -6.80
CA LEU A 28 9.91 7.14 -6.80
C LEU A 28 9.15 8.44 -7.08
N ASP A 29 8.59 8.57 -8.29
CA ASP A 29 7.85 9.76 -8.71
C ASP A 29 6.35 9.68 -8.37
N ILE A 30 5.76 8.49 -8.52
CA ILE A 30 4.32 8.29 -8.37
C ILE A 30 4.08 7.01 -7.57
N LEU A 31 3.33 7.13 -6.47
CA LEU A 31 2.77 6.00 -5.74
C LEU A 31 1.26 5.95 -5.98
N ILE A 32 0.75 4.83 -6.49
CA ILE A 32 -0.68 4.61 -6.73
C ILE A 32 -1.19 3.52 -5.79
N CYS A 33 -1.93 3.92 -4.77
CA CYS A 33 -2.61 3.04 -3.83
C CYS A 33 -3.93 2.55 -4.44
N ASN A 34 -3.82 1.59 -5.36
CA ASN A 34 -4.96 1.04 -6.12
C ASN A 34 -5.45 -0.34 -5.63
N ALA A 35 -4.53 -1.22 -5.22
CA ALA A 35 -4.89 -2.58 -4.86
C ALA A 35 -5.88 -2.58 -3.68
N GLY A 36 -6.90 -3.44 -3.74
CA GLY A 36 -7.90 -3.50 -2.69
C GLY A 36 -8.80 -4.73 -2.81
N LEU A 37 -9.40 -5.09 -1.68
CA LEU A 37 -10.41 -6.12 -1.55
C LEU A 37 -11.80 -5.48 -1.60
N GLY A 38 -12.73 -6.13 -2.30
CA GLY A 38 -14.15 -5.79 -2.26
C GLY A 38 -14.84 -6.43 -1.05
N TRP A 39 -16.10 -6.85 -1.23
CA TRP A 39 -16.80 -7.63 -0.20
C TRP A 39 -16.09 -8.97 0.01
N SER A 40 -15.48 -9.13 1.18
CA SER A 40 -14.86 -10.37 1.64
C SER A 40 -15.59 -10.81 2.91
N PRO A 41 -15.74 -12.13 3.16
CA PRO A 41 -16.15 -12.62 4.47
C PRO A 41 -15.25 -12.00 5.57
N PRO A 42 -15.72 -11.87 6.81
CA PRO A 42 -14.95 -11.27 7.91
C PRO A 42 -13.79 -12.18 8.32
N VAL A 43 -12.75 -12.21 7.48
CA VAL A 43 -11.53 -12.96 7.69
C VAL A 43 -10.52 -12.01 8.32
N LEU A 44 -9.89 -12.48 9.39
CA LEU A 44 -8.76 -11.78 9.99
C LEU A 44 -7.50 -12.10 9.20
N THR A 45 -6.68 -11.09 8.96
CA THR A 45 -5.32 -11.26 8.45
C THR A 45 -4.44 -11.94 9.50
N LYS A 46 -3.22 -12.32 9.09
CA LYS A 46 -2.19 -12.80 10.02
C LYS A 46 -1.79 -11.77 11.06
N ASP A 47 -2.01 -10.49 10.79
CA ASP A 47 -1.74 -9.38 11.70
C ASP A 47 -2.93 -9.08 12.64
N GLY A 48 -4.02 -9.86 12.56
CA GLY A 48 -5.17 -9.76 13.46
C GLY A 48 -6.20 -8.68 13.11
N PHE A 49 -6.12 -8.08 11.92
CA PHE A 49 -7.07 -7.07 11.45
C PHE A 49 -8.09 -7.64 10.47
N ASN A 50 -9.23 -6.99 10.31
CA ASN A 50 -10.16 -7.30 9.22
C ASN A 50 -9.45 -7.14 7.86
N SER A 51 -9.56 -8.14 6.99
CA SER A 51 -8.85 -8.21 5.70
C SER A 51 -9.08 -6.98 4.81
N VAL A 52 -10.32 -6.51 4.70
CA VAL A 52 -10.66 -5.34 3.88
C VAL A 52 -10.06 -4.07 4.48
N MET A 53 -10.20 -3.87 5.78
CA MET A 53 -9.59 -2.72 6.48
C MET A 53 -8.07 -2.72 6.38
N GLN A 54 -7.44 -3.89 6.46
CA GLN A 54 -6.00 -3.96 6.35
C GLN A 54 -5.53 -3.73 4.92
N ALA A 55 -6.05 -4.46 3.94
CA ALA A 55 -5.61 -4.33 2.55
C ALA A 55 -5.86 -2.93 1.99
N ASN A 56 -7.07 -2.38 2.22
CA ASN A 56 -7.49 -1.13 1.57
C ASN A 56 -7.01 0.11 2.29
N TYR A 57 -6.63 0.00 3.57
CA TYR A 57 -6.25 1.15 4.38
C TYR A 57 -4.91 0.97 5.11
N LEU A 58 -4.80 0.02 6.04
CA LEU A 58 -3.60 -0.08 6.90
C LEU A 58 -2.32 -0.41 6.11
N GLY A 59 -2.41 -1.31 5.13
CA GLY A 59 -1.31 -1.69 4.26
C GLY A 59 -0.83 -0.52 3.39
N HIS A 60 -1.76 0.18 2.73
CA HIS A 60 -1.45 1.40 1.96
C HIS A 60 -0.90 2.53 2.82
N PHE A 61 -1.45 2.71 4.02
CA PHE A 61 -0.97 3.70 4.98
C PHE A 61 0.49 3.41 5.37
N LEU A 62 0.81 2.16 5.73
CA LEU A 62 2.17 1.76 6.06
C LEU A 62 3.11 1.94 4.87
N LEU A 63 2.72 1.44 3.69
CA LEU A 63 3.48 1.55 2.45
C LEU A 63 3.85 3.01 2.14
N THR A 64 2.86 3.89 2.20
CA THR A 64 3.03 5.33 1.95
C THR A 64 3.99 5.96 2.95
N ASN A 65 3.83 5.66 4.25
CA ASN A 65 4.69 6.23 5.29
C ASN A 65 6.15 5.76 5.16
N LEU A 66 6.39 4.50 4.78
CA LEU A 66 7.75 3.99 4.61
C LEU A 66 8.45 4.53 3.35
N LEU A 67 7.68 4.97 2.33
CA LEU A 67 8.21 5.52 1.08
C LEU A 67 8.19 7.06 1.04
N ILE A 68 7.64 7.73 2.05
CA ILE A 68 7.36 9.18 2.02
C ILE A 68 8.62 10.01 1.82
N ASP A 69 9.74 9.62 2.42
CA ASP A 69 10.99 10.39 2.31
C ASP A 69 11.62 10.25 0.92
N LYS A 70 11.45 9.09 0.26
CA LYS A 70 11.88 8.92 -1.13
C LYS A 70 11.03 9.78 -2.06
N LEU A 71 9.70 9.76 -1.90
CA LEU A 71 8.79 10.65 -2.63
C LEU A 71 9.18 12.13 -2.45
N LYS A 72 9.45 12.57 -1.22
CA LYS A 72 9.88 13.96 -0.93
C LYS A 72 11.21 14.34 -1.59
N LYS A 73 12.13 13.40 -1.78
CA LYS A 73 13.40 13.63 -2.49
C LYS A 73 13.19 13.74 -4.01
N CYS A 74 12.21 13.01 -4.55
CA CYS A 74 11.94 12.92 -5.99
C CYS A 74 10.93 13.98 -6.48
N ARG A 75 11.12 15.27 -6.16
CA ARG A 75 10.15 16.30 -6.57
C ARG A 75 10.25 16.62 -8.08
N PRO A 76 9.11 16.85 -8.76
CA PRO A 76 7.74 16.72 -8.25
C PRO A 76 7.32 15.24 -8.13
N SER A 77 6.65 14.89 -7.03
CA SER A 77 6.10 13.55 -6.79
C SER A 77 4.64 13.59 -6.36
N ARG A 78 3.93 12.46 -6.49
CA ARG A 78 2.50 12.36 -6.16
C ARG A 78 2.14 11.02 -5.52
N ILE A 79 1.25 11.08 -4.54
CA ILE A 79 0.53 9.91 -4.03
C ILE A 79 -0.91 9.98 -4.54
N ILE A 80 -1.41 8.89 -5.13
CA ILE A 80 -2.76 8.77 -5.64
C ILE A 80 -3.45 7.64 -4.88
N ASN A 81 -4.45 7.99 -4.07
CA ASN A 81 -5.31 7.02 -3.39
C ASN A 81 -6.55 6.77 -4.25
N VAL A 82 -6.78 5.51 -4.64
CA VAL A 82 -7.96 5.12 -5.39
C VAL A 82 -9.04 4.67 -4.41
N SER A 83 -10.20 5.33 -4.45
CA SER A 83 -11.38 4.96 -3.67
C SER A 83 -12.52 4.49 -4.60
N SER A 84 -13.64 4.05 -4.04
CA SER A 84 -14.84 3.61 -4.78
C SER A 84 -16.10 4.23 -4.19
N GLU A 85 -17.16 4.44 -4.95
CA GLU A 85 -18.40 5.09 -4.47
C GLU A 85 -19.00 4.44 -3.20
N LEU A 86 -18.74 3.15 -2.96
CA LEU A 86 -19.16 2.43 -1.75
C LEU A 86 -18.62 3.06 -0.45
N HIS A 87 -17.53 3.83 -0.49
CA HIS A 87 -17.01 4.52 0.69
C HIS A 87 -17.95 5.60 1.25
N LYS A 88 -18.96 6.04 0.47
CA LYS A 88 -19.84 7.16 0.84
C LYS A 88 -20.94 6.79 1.84
N GLY A 89 -21.23 5.49 2.05
CA GLY A 89 -22.10 5.01 3.13
C GLY A 89 -23.58 5.43 3.05
N ASN A 90 -24.21 5.27 1.88
CA ASN A 90 -25.63 5.61 1.67
C ASN A 90 -26.59 4.85 2.58
#